data_AF-A0A375YER1-F1
#
_entry.id   AF-A0A375YER1-F1
#
_cell.length_a   1.000
_cell.length_b   1.000
_cell.length_c   1.000
_cell.angle_alpha   90.00
_cell.angle_beta   90.00
_cell.angle_gamma   90.00
#
_symmetry.space_group_name_H-M   'P 1'
#
loop_
_entity.id
_entity.type
_entity.pdbx_description
1 polymer ?
#
loop_
_entity_poly.entity_id
_entity_poly.type
_entity_poly.pdbx_seq_one_letter_code
_entity_poly.pdbx_strand_id
1 'polypeptide(L)'
;MGTGIRTVAVAMAAALSAALSAAVPPATAQPLPDREGMPRPLPAVVPAPDGWQPKYPFPYDQLRNHVTERDITAERELCQWFDAQYFELKEQIEALNNAIIRHNGSFDAPEVAQRFGVVVANLDQSLAYMTPRAQALTQAFDSAGDMYFPIYQGDAFYALWQQLSNVSNGLKARQPTWFTGPSFLHAQRMGNKISRSDVCD
;
A
#
# COMPACT_ATOMS: atom_id res chain seq x y z
N MET A 1 31.22 41.91 -77.58
CA MET A 1 31.74 40.69 -76.91
C MET A 1 31.23 40.75 -75.48
N GLY A 2 30.22 40.03 -75.02
CA GLY A 2 29.70 38.73 -75.43
C GLY A 2 29.68 37.84 -74.19
N THR A 3 28.47 37.64 -73.64
CA THR A 3 28.03 36.56 -72.72
C THR A 3 28.60 36.47 -71.29
N GLY A 4 27.66 36.41 -70.34
CA GLY A 4 27.87 35.99 -68.94
C GLY A 4 26.52 35.85 -68.22
N ILE A 5 25.77 34.78 -68.54
CA ILE A 5 24.54 34.38 -67.83
C ILE A 5 24.92 33.84 -66.45
N ARG A 6 24.36 34.40 -65.38
CA ARG A 6 23.97 33.65 -64.17
C ARG A 6 22.69 34.25 -63.58
N THR A 7 21.60 33.54 -63.80
CA THR A 7 20.31 33.68 -63.10
C THR A 7 20.47 33.38 -61.61
N VAL A 8 20.04 34.30 -60.76
CA VAL A 8 19.58 33.99 -59.40
C VAL A 8 18.30 34.80 -59.17
N ALA A 9 17.17 34.11 -59.23
CA ALA A 9 15.89 34.64 -58.78
C ALA A 9 15.72 34.26 -57.31
N VAL A 10 15.65 35.26 -56.43
CA VAL A 10 15.16 35.06 -55.05
C VAL A 10 13.88 35.87 -54.92
N ALA A 11 12.77 35.13 -54.88
CA ALA A 11 11.43 35.68 -54.69
C ALA A 11 11.25 36.14 -53.24
N MET A 12 10.72 37.35 -53.08
CA MET A 12 10.09 37.81 -51.85
C MET A 12 8.77 37.07 -51.64
N ALA A 13 8.58 36.47 -50.46
CA ALA A 13 7.27 36.18 -49.92
C ALA A 13 7.36 36.10 -48.40
N ALA A 14 7.20 37.24 -47.73
CA ALA A 14 6.86 37.29 -46.32
C ALA A 14 5.35 37.08 -46.21
N ALA A 15 4.92 35.93 -45.69
CA ALA A 15 3.53 35.68 -45.32
C ALA A 15 3.49 35.12 -43.89
N LEU A 16 2.70 35.81 -43.06
CA LEU A 16 2.61 35.68 -41.62
C LEU A 16 2.24 34.25 -41.18
N SER A 17 3.06 33.65 -40.34
CA SER A 17 2.68 32.48 -39.54
C SER A 17 2.15 32.97 -38.20
N ALA A 18 0.83 33.07 -38.06
CA ALA A 18 0.18 33.24 -36.76
C ALA A 18 0.17 31.87 -36.06
N ALA A 19 1.16 31.63 -35.19
CA ALA A 19 1.18 30.45 -34.33
C ALA A 19 0.09 30.62 -33.26
N LEU A 20 -1.00 29.86 -33.37
CA LEU A 20 -1.91 29.64 -32.25
C LEU A 20 -1.14 28.88 -31.17
N SER A 21 -0.59 29.62 -30.21
CA SER A 21 -0.16 29.04 -28.95
C SER A 21 -1.42 28.74 -28.14
N ALA A 22 -1.97 27.54 -28.30
CA ALA A 22 -2.93 27.03 -27.34
C ALA A 22 -2.22 26.95 -25.98
N ALA A 23 -2.59 27.84 -25.07
CA ALA A 23 -2.16 27.76 -23.67
C ALA A 23 -2.68 26.45 -23.10
N VAL A 24 -1.82 25.43 -23.07
CA VAL A 24 -2.07 24.22 -22.27
C VAL A 24 -2.04 24.71 -20.82
N PRO A 25 -3.14 24.64 -20.06
CA PRO A 25 -3.09 24.97 -18.65
C PRO A 25 -2.04 24.05 -18.00
N PRO A 26 -1.21 24.55 -17.08
CA PRO A 26 -0.32 23.67 -16.33
C PRO A 26 -1.20 22.59 -15.71
N ALA A 27 -0.87 21.32 -16.01
CA ALA A 27 -1.46 20.19 -15.33
C ALA A 27 -1.10 20.32 -13.85
N THR A 28 -1.98 20.93 -13.08
CA THR A 28 -1.92 20.86 -11.62
C THR A 28 -2.27 19.42 -11.31
N ALA A 29 -1.31 18.67 -10.77
CA ALA A 29 -1.62 17.40 -10.15
C ALA A 29 -2.69 17.70 -9.09
N GLN A 30 -3.91 17.23 -9.32
CA GLN A 30 -4.94 17.30 -8.29
C GLN A 30 -4.37 16.58 -7.08
N PRO A 31 -4.30 17.23 -5.90
CA PRO A 31 -3.99 16.53 -4.68
C PRO A 31 -4.96 15.36 -4.59
N LEU A 32 -4.45 14.14 -4.39
CA LEU A 32 -5.29 13.03 -3.94
C LEU A 32 -6.11 13.57 -2.76
N PRO A 33 -7.44 13.33 -2.71
CA PRO A 33 -8.25 13.82 -1.62
C PRO A 33 -7.72 13.21 -0.31
N ASP A 34 -6.89 13.96 0.39
CA ASP A 34 -6.65 13.72 1.80
C ASP A 34 -8.03 13.84 2.43
N ARG A 35 -8.58 12.73 2.92
CA ARG A 35 -9.81 12.77 3.71
C ARG A 35 -9.54 13.78 4.83
N GLU A 36 -10.25 14.90 4.80
CA GLU A 36 -9.93 16.14 5.51
C GLU A 36 -9.95 15.91 7.02
N GLY A 37 -8.82 15.48 7.58
CA GLY A 37 -8.73 15.15 8.98
C GLY A 37 -7.32 14.79 9.41
N MET A 38 -7.01 15.20 10.63
CA MET A 38 -5.90 14.64 11.38
C MET A 38 -6.20 13.16 11.68
N PRO A 39 -5.23 12.24 11.54
CA PRO A 39 -5.42 10.85 11.92
C PRO A 39 -5.87 10.76 13.38
N ARG A 40 -6.72 9.78 13.68
CA ARG A 40 -7.21 9.51 15.03
C ARG A 40 -6.62 8.21 15.55
N PRO A 41 -6.38 8.08 16.86
CA PRO A 41 -6.02 6.80 17.46
C PRO A 41 -7.08 5.73 17.13
N LEU A 42 -6.62 4.55 16.71
CA LEU A 42 -7.50 3.41 16.45
C LEU A 42 -7.84 2.71 17.77
N PRO A 43 -9.11 2.31 18.00
CA PRO A 43 -9.48 1.52 19.18
C PRO A 43 -8.73 0.19 19.21
N ALA A 44 -8.19 -0.23 20.35
CA ALA A 44 -7.54 -1.54 20.44
C ALA A 44 -8.52 -2.68 20.10
N VAL A 45 -8.07 -3.62 19.27
CA VAL A 45 -8.85 -4.82 18.93
C VAL A 45 -8.67 -5.84 20.06
N VAL A 46 -9.79 -6.31 20.61
CA VAL A 46 -9.82 -7.38 21.60
C VAL A 46 -10.42 -8.62 20.92
N PRO A 47 -9.71 -9.76 20.93
CA PRO A 47 -10.25 -10.99 20.36
C PRO A 47 -11.59 -11.35 21.01
N ALA A 48 -12.61 -11.58 20.19
CA ALA A 48 -13.90 -12.06 20.63
C ALA A 48 -14.22 -13.40 19.98
N PRO A 49 -15.02 -14.27 20.62
CA PRO A 49 -15.62 -15.39 19.92
C PRO A 49 -16.51 -14.88 18.78
N ASP A 50 -16.38 -15.46 17.60
CA ASP A 50 -17.26 -15.24 16.46
C ASP A 50 -17.60 -16.57 15.76
N GLY A 51 -18.42 -16.50 14.71
CA GLY A 51 -18.81 -17.66 13.90
C GLY A 51 -17.88 -17.94 12.73
N TRP A 52 -16.73 -17.26 12.62
CA TRP A 52 -15.83 -17.40 11.48
C TRP A 52 -15.33 -18.85 11.36
N GLN A 53 -15.23 -19.33 10.12
CA GLN A 53 -14.72 -20.65 9.79
C GLN A 53 -13.79 -20.56 8.56
N PRO A 54 -12.70 -21.35 8.50
CA PRO A 54 -11.81 -21.32 7.36
C PRO A 54 -12.50 -21.77 6.07
N LYS A 55 -12.16 -21.10 4.98
CA LYS A 55 -12.58 -21.48 3.62
C LYS A 55 -11.58 -22.45 3.03
N TYR A 56 -12.06 -23.37 2.21
CA TYR A 56 -11.23 -24.38 1.54
C TYR A 56 -11.56 -24.44 0.04
N PRO A 57 -11.39 -23.34 -0.70
CA PRO A 57 -11.53 -23.39 -2.16
C PRO A 57 -10.41 -24.25 -2.75
N PHE A 58 -10.60 -24.80 -3.95
CA PHE A 58 -9.52 -25.52 -4.63
C PHE A 58 -8.27 -24.63 -4.80
N PRO A 59 -7.05 -25.09 -4.49
CA PRO A 59 -6.66 -26.44 -4.03
C PRO A 59 -6.56 -26.62 -2.51
N TYR A 60 -6.99 -25.64 -1.70
CA TYR A 60 -6.94 -25.69 -0.24
C TYR A 60 -7.83 -26.77 0.38
N ASP A 61 -8.83 -27.28 -0.36
CA ASP A 61 -9.60 -28.47 0.04
C ASP A 61 -8.71 -29.69 0.31
N GLN A 62 -7.60 -29.81 -0.43
CA GLN A 62 -6.62 -30.88 -0.27
C GLN A 62 -5.68 -30.68 0.93
N LEU A 63 -5.61 -29.45 1.46
CA LEU A 63 -4.72 -29.07 2.55
C LEU A 63 -5.41 -29.06 3.92
N ARG A 64 -6.70 -29.40 3.98
CA ARG A 64 -7.51 -29.30 5.21
C ARG A 64 -6.94 -30.08 6.39
N ASN A 65 -6.37 -31.26 6.14
CA ASN A 65 -5.72 -32.10 7.15
C ASN A 65 -4.44 -31.51 7.74
N HIS A 66 -3.89 -30.46 7.11
CA HIS A 66 -2.70 -29.74 7.55
C HIS A 66 -3.02 -28.43 8.28
N VAL A 67 -4.28 -28.00 8.30
CA VAL A 67 -4.73 -26.83 9.07
C VAL A 67 -4.95 -27.22 10.53
N THR A 68 -4.32 -26.48 11.44
CA THR A 68 -4.40 -26.71 12.89
C THR A 68 -5.38 -25.75 13.55
N GLU A 69 -5.88 -26.10 14.74
CA GLU A 69 -6.70 -25.19 15.58
C GLU A 69 -6.00 -23.85 15.89
N ARG A 70 -4.66 -23.87 15.93
CA ARG A 70 -3.84 -22.68 16.10
C ARG A 70 -3.95 -21.76 14.88
N ASP A 71 -3.91 -22.32 13.67
CA ASP A 71 -4.07 -21.56 12.42
C ASP A 71 -5.47 -20.93 12.36
N ILE A 72 -6.50 -21.73 12.66
CA ILE A 72 -7.90 -21.28 12.67
C ILE A 72 -8.09 -20.13 13.66
N THR A 73 -7.54 -20.25 14.87
CA THR A 73 -7.62 -19.19 15.88
C THR A 73 -6.86 -17.94 15.47
N ALA A 74 -5.66 -18.10 14.91
CA ALA A 74 -4.85 -16.99 14.46
C ALA A 74 -5.52 -16.20 13.32
N GLU A 75 -6.03 -16.89 12.31
CA GLU A 75 -6.66 -16.25 11.15
C GLU A 75 -8.01 -15.61 11.50
N ARG A 76 -8.84 -16.27 12.32
CA ARG A 76 -10.07 -15.66 12.88
C ARG A 76 -9.78 -14.31 13.53
N GLU A 77 -8.80 -14.28 14.42
CA GLU A 77 -8.46 -13.06 15.14
C GLU A 77 -7.80 -12.01 14.24
N LEU A 78 -7.02 -12.43 13.22
CA LEU A 78 -6.50 -11.53 12.20
C LEU A 78 -7.62 -10.90 11.36
N CYS A 79 -8.69 -11.65 11.06
CA CYS A 79 -9.88 -11.13 10.39
C CYS A 79 -10.60 -10.06 11.24
N GLN A 80 -10.76 -10.29 12.54
CA GLN A 80 -11.33 -9.27 13.43
C GLN A 80 -10.53 -7.96 13.42
N TRP A 81 -9.20 -8.04 13.33
CA TRP A 81 -8.36 -6.85 13.17
C TRP A 81 -8.50 -6.24 11.77
N PHE A 82 -8.52 -7.07 10.73
CA PHE A 82 -8.60 -6.63 9.35
C PHE A 82 -9.87 -5.80 9.11
N ASP A 83 -11.03 -6.33 9.51
CA ASP A 83 -12.33 -5.70 9.32
C ASP A 83 -12.47 -4.43 10.16
N ALA A 84 -11.90 -4.41 11.37
CA ALA A 84 -11.99 -3.26 12.27
C ALA A 84 -11.02 -2.12 11.92
N GLN A 85 -9.83 -2.41 11.38
CA GLN A 85 -8.73 -1.43 11.35
C GLN A 85 -8.01 -1.27 10.02
N TYR A 86 -7.98 -2.29 9.15
CA TYR A 86 -7.03 -2.29 8.02
C TYR A 86 -7.22 -1.08 7.09
N PHE A 87 -8.46 -0.81 6.66
CA PHE A 87 -8.73 0.24 5.68
C PHE A 87 -8.45 1.65 6.23
N GLU A 88 -8.85 1.92 7.47
CA GLU A 88 -8.57 3.19 8.13
C GLU A 88 -7.05 3.35 8.35
N LEU A 89 -6.36 2.31 8.82
CA LEU A 89 -4.89 2.36 8.98
C LEU A 89 -4.18 2.62 7.64
N LYS A 90 -4.62 1.96 6.56
CA LYS A 90 -4.10 2.17 5.21
C LYS A 90 -4.25 3.62 4.79
N GLU A 91 -5.43 4.21 4.95
CA GLU A 91 -5.68 5.62 4.61
C GLU A 91 -4.79 6.57 5.43
N GLN A 92 -4.61 6.31 6.72
CA GLN A 92 -3.75 7.11 7.58
C GLN A 92 -2.27 7.06 7.17
N ILE A 93 -1.76 5.88 6.78
CA ILE A 93 -0.39 5.73 6.26
C ILE A 93 -0.23 6.46 4.91
N GLU A 94 -1.23 6.34 4.03
CA GLU A 94 -1.24 7.00 2.71
C GLU A 94 -1.20 8.52 2.86
N ALA A 95 -2.05 9.08 3.73
CA ALA A 95 -2.08 10.52 4.02
C ALA A 95 -0.76 11.02 4.64
N LEU A 96 -0.13 10.24 5.53
CA LEU A 96 1.20 10.57 6.07
C LEU A 96 2.27 10.58 4.97
N ASN A 97 2.32 9.56 4.12
CA ASN A 97 3.26 9.48 3.01
C ASN A 97 3.10 10.65 2.04
N ASN A 98 1.86 11.03 1.74
CA ASN A 98 1.55 12.21 0.91
C ASN A 98 2.02 13.51 1.57
N ALA A 99 1.79 13.68 2.88
CA ALA A 99 2.29 14.83 3.62
C ALA A 99 3.82 14.91 3.58
N ILE A 100 4.53 13.79 3.81
CA ILE A 100 6.00 13.73 3.72
C ILE A 100 6.46 14.17 2.31
N ILE A 101 5.81 13.68 1.24
CA ILE A 101 6.16 14.04 -0.14
C ILE A 101 5.93 15.54 -0.40
N ARG A 102 4.78 16.09 0.00
CA ARG A 102 4.47 17.53 -0.19
C ARG A 102 5.45 18.44 0.54
N HIS A 103 5.99 17.99 1.66
CA HIS A 103 6.99 18.70 2.45
C HIS A 103 8.44 18.29 2.11
N ASN A 104 8.69 17.81 0.88
CA ASN A 104 10.01 17.46 0.35
C ASN A 104 10.80 16.46 1.22
N GLY A 105 10.11 15.49 1.83
CA GLY A 105 10.71 14.50 2.73
C GLY A 105 10.95 15.00 4.16
N SER A 106 10.55 16.23 4.50
CA SER A 106 10.75 16.78 5.84
C SER A 106 9.77 16.18 6.85
N PHE A 107 10.30 15.35 7.76
CA PHE A 107 9.55 14.83 8.90
C PHE A 107 9.32 15.87 10.01
N ASP A 108 10.02 17.01 9.95
CA ASP A 108 9.90 18.11 10.92
C ASP A 108 8.84 19.15 10.52
N ALA A 109 8.26 19.02 9.32
CA ALA A 109 7.13 19.86 8.92
C ALA A 109 5.97 19.68 9.92
N PRO A 110 5.31 20.77 10.39
CA PRO A 110 4.29 20.69 11.43
C PRO A 110 3.16 19.70 11.14
N GLU A 111 2.67 19.66 9.89
CA GLU A 111 1.63 18.70 9.46
C GLU A 111 2.14 17.25 9.55
N VAL A 112 3.37 16.98 9.09
CA VAL A 112 3.96 15.65 9.10
C VAL A 112 4.16 15.19 10.54
N ALA A 113 4.74 16.03 11.39
CA ALA A 113 4.98 15.72 12.79
C ALA A 113 3.68 15.37 13.54
N GLN A 114 2.61 16.13 13.31
CA GLN A 114 1.30 15.86 13.91
C GLN A 114 0.74 14.51 13.45
N ARG A 115 0.78 14.20 12.15
CA ARG A 115 0.25 12.93 11.60
C ARG A 115 1.09 11.74 12.06
N PHE A 116 2.42 11.91 12.07
CA PHE A 116 3.39 10.86 12.31
C PHE A 116 3.18 10.16 13.65
N GLY A 117 3.01 10.93 14.74
CA GLY A 117 2.85 10.36 16.07
C GLY A 117 1.65 9.41 16.18
N VAL A 118 0.51 9.79 15.62
CA VAL A 118 -0.72 8.97 15.65
C VAL A 118 -0.58 7.73 14.75
N VAL A 119 -0.08 7.92 13.53
CA VAL A 119 0.06 6.82 12.55
C VAL A 119 1.03 5.75 13.06
N VAL A 120 2.17 6.16 13.64
CA VAL A 120 3.14 5.22 14.21
C VAL A 120 2.57 4.50 15.42
N ALA A 121 1.82 5.19 16.29
CA ALA A 121 1.14 4.54 17.42
C ALA A 121 0.11 3.50 16.96
N ASN A 122 -0.67 3.80 15.91
CA ASN A 122 -1.66 2.89 15.34
C ASN A 122 -1.00 1.69 14.63
N LEU A 123 0.12 1.91 13.93
CA LEU A 123 0.95 0.85 13.38
C LEU A 123 1.49 -0.07 14.48
N ASP A 124 2.00 0.50 15.58
CA ASP A 124 2.57 -0.27 16.68
C ASP A 124 1.52 -1.12 17.40
N GLN A 125 0.35 -0.55 17.66
CA GLN A 125 -0.78 -1.30 18.22
C GLN A 125 -1.22 -2.43 17.28
N SER A 126 -1.33 -2.15 15.97
CA SER A 126 -1.71 -3.16 14.98
C SER A 126 -0.69 -4.27 14.90
N LEU A 127 0.60 -3.95 14.84
CA LEU A 127 1.67 -4.94 14.78
C LEU A 127 1.78 -5.74 16.07
N ALA A 128 1.55 -5.15 17.24
CA ALA A 128 1.50 -5.87 18.51
C ALA A 128 0.36 -6.91 18.53
N TYR A 129 -0.79 -6.58 17.93
CA TYR A 129 -1.89 -7.52 17.75
C TYR A 129 -1.57 -8.60 16.70
N MET A 130 -1.10 -8.21 15.52
CA MET A 130 -0.89 -9.13 14.39
C MET A 130 0.29 -10.08 14.61
N THR A 131 1.39 -9.63 15.22
CA THR A 131 2.66 -10.40 15.30
C THR A 131 2.48 -11.82 15.87
N PRO A 132 1.90 -12.03 17.06
CA PRO A 132 1.75 -13.39 17.60
C PRO A 132 0.83 -14.28 16.75
N ARG A 133 -0.11 -13.69 15.99
CA ARG A 133 -1.07 -14.40 15.14
C ARG A 133 -0.46 -14.76 13.79
N ALA A 134 0.21 -13.82 13.14
CA ALA A 134 0.95 -14.07 11.91
C ALA A 134 2.03 -15.14 12.13
N GLN A 135 2.76 -15.08 13.24
CA GLN A 135 3.77 -16.08 13.61
C GLN A 135 3.17 -17.42 14.08
N ALA A 136 1.87 -17.47 14.33
CA ALA A 136 1.18 -18.70 14.69
C ALA A 136 0.74 -19.53 13.48
N LEU A 137 0.67 -18.90 12.30
CA LEU A 137 0.30 -19.57 11.05
C LEU A 137 1.37 -20.59 10.65
N THR A 138 0.93 -21.80 10.35
CA THR A 138 1.77 -22.92 9.94
C THR A 138 2.40 -22.65 8.58
N GLN A 139 3.72 -22.72 8.53
CA GLN A 139 4.51 -22.76 7.30
C GLN A 139 4.91 -24.21 7.03
N ALA A 140 4.42 -24.76 5.93
CA ALA A 140 4.73 -26.09 5.46
C ALA A 140 5.60 -26.00 4.20
N PHE A 141 6.17 -27.13 3.79
CA PHE A 141 7.03 -27.21 2.60
C PHE A 141 6.55 -28.34 1.72
N ASP A 142 6.50 -28.10 0.41
CA ASP A 142 6.15 -29.13 -0.56
C ASP A 142 7.35 -30.04 -0.88
N SER A 143 7.17 -30.99 -1.80
CA SER A 143 8.24 -31.89 -2.22
C SER A 143 9.39 -31.20 -2.96
N ALA A 144 9.16 -30.01 -3.52
CA ALA A 144 10.18 -29.18 -4.16
C ALA A 144 10.93 -28.29 -3.15
N GLY A 145 10.44 -28.21 -1.91
CA GLY A 145 10.98 -27.35 -0.86
C GLY A 145 10.39 -25.95 -0.85
N ASP A 146 9.34 -25.70 -1.62
CA ASP A 146 8.65 -24.41 -1.64
C ASP A 146 7.77 -24.27 -0.39
N MET A 147 7.90 -23.14 0.30
CA MET A 147 7.11 -22.84 1.49
C MET A 147 5.69 -22.45 1.09
N TYR A 148 4.71 -23.01 1.79
CA TYR A 148 3.30 -22.65 1.66
C TYR A 148 2.59 -22.58 3.01
N PHE A 149 1.43 -21.91 3.02
CA PHE A 149 0.52 -21.89 4.16
C PHE A 149 -0.64 -22.85 3.89
N PRO A 150 -0.90 -23.85 4.75
CA PRO A 150 -2.03 -24.75 4.57
C PRO A 150 -3.40 -24.09 4.70
N ILE A 151 -3.50 -23.00 5.47
CA ILE A 151 -4.75 -22.27 5.68
C ILE A 151 -4.94 -21.20 4.60
N TYR A 152 -6.15 -21.11 4.04
CA TYR A 152 -6.47 -20.24 2.91
C TYR A 152 -6.26 -18.77 3.27
N GLN A 153 -5.40 -18.07 2.53
CA GLN A 153 -4.98 -16.68 2.78
C GLN A 153 -4.05 -16.44 3.98
N GLY A 154 -3.58 -17.51 4.64
CA GLY A 154 -2.53 -17.39 5.66
C GLY A 154 -1.27 -16.69 5.12
N ASP A 155 -0.93 -16.93 3.85
CA ASP A 155 0.20 -16.28 3.16
C ASP A 155 -0.02 -14.76 3.02
N ALA A 156 -1.25 -14.34 2.72
CA ALA A 156 -1.62 -12.95 2.54
C ALA A 156 -1.55 -12.19 3.86
N PHE A 157 -2.06 -12.77 4.94
CA PHE A 157 -1.97 -12.19 6.28
C PHE A 157 -0.52 -12.10 6.77
N TYR A 158 0.27 -13.16 6.58
CA TYR A 158 1.68 -13.17 6.95
C TYR A 158 2.46 -12.08 6.19
N ALA A 159 2.28 -12.00 4.88
CA ALA A 159 2.90 -10.99 4.06
C ALA A 159 2.42 -9.57 4.43
N LEU A 160 1.12 -9.37 4.70
CA LEU A 160 0.60 -8.08 5.15
C LEU A 160 1.30 -7.62 6.43
N TRP A 161 1.41 -8.50 7.43
CA TRP A 161 2.13 -8.22 8.68
C TRP A 161 3.59 -7.83 8.43
N GLN A 162 4.31 -8.61 7.60
CA GLN A 162 5.71 -8.30 7.27
C GLN A 162 5.86 -6.93 6.61
N GLN A 163 4.99 -6.59 5.66
CA GLN A 163 5.07 -5.33 4.94
C GLN A 163 4.70 -4.14 5.84
N LEU A 164 3.69 -4.26 6.70
CA LEU A 164 3.38 -3.22 7.70
C LEU A 164 4.51 -3.04 8.72
N SER A 165 5.22 -4.12 9.08
CA SER A 165 6.41 -4.04 9.94
C SER A 165 7.53 -3.25 9.26
N ASN A 166 7.79 -3.52 7.98
CA ASN A 166 8.77 -2.75 7.19
C ASN A 166 8.39 -1.26 7.07
N VAL A 167 7.11 -0.96 6.87
CA VAL A 167 6.60 0.42 6.86
C VAL A 167 6.83 1.09 8.22
N SER A 168 6.46 0.44 9.33
CA SER A 168 6.68 0.98 10.69
C SER A 168 8.16 1.25 10.95
N ASN A 169 9.03 0.29 10.65
CA ASN A 169 10.48 0.44 10.83
C ASN A 169 11.05 1.59 9.99
N GLY A 170 10.66 1.70 8.71
CA GLY A 170 11.14 2.78 7.85
C GLY A 170 10.63 4.15 8.30
N LEU A 171 9.37 4.26 8.73
CA LEU A 171 8.82 5.51 9.28
C LEU A 171 9.55 5.91 10.58
N LYS A 172 9.76 4.98 11.52
CA LYS A 172 10.50 5.22 12.76
C LYS A 172 11.94 5.64 12.52
N ALA A 173 12.57 5.07 11.50
CA ALA A 173 13.90 5.46 11.04
C ALA A 173 13.90 6.74 10.19
N ARG A 174 12.74 7.40 10.01
CA ARG A 174 12.53 8.61 9.20
C ARG A 174 13.09 8.46 7.78
N GLN A 175 12.95 7.25 7.23
CA GLN A 175 13.38 6.95 5.87
C GLN A 175 12.47 7.67 4.87
N PRO A 176 13.02 8.12 3.74
CA PRO A 176 12.23 8.77 2.70
C PRO A 176 11.17 7.82 2.13
N THR A 177 10.08 8.36 1.60
CA THR A 177 8.93 7.59 1.11
C THR A 177 9.27 6.59 0.00
N TRP A 178 10.37 6.77 -0.74
CA TRP A 178 10.80 5.77 -1.74
C TRP A 178 11.34 4.48 -1.10
N PHE A 179 11.73 4.51 0.18
CA PHE A 179 12.14 3.33 0.94
C PHE A 179 10.93 2.57 1.51
N THR A 180 9.98 3.27 2.13
CA THR A 180 8.77 2.68 2.72
C THR A 180 7.67 2.39 1.70
N GLY A 181 7.64 3.12 0.59
CA GLY A 181 6.63 3.07 -0.46
C GLY A 181 6.43 1.68 -1.07
N PRO A 182 7.50 0.98 -1.51
CA PRO A 182 7.37 -0.39 -2.02
C PRO A 182 6.72 -1.35 -1.02
N SER A 183 7.11 -1.27 0.26
CA SER A 183 6.50 -2.08 1.32
C SER A 183 5.02 -1.73 1.50
N PHE A 184 4.68 -0.44 1.49
CA PHE A 184 3.29 -0.01 1.60
C PHE A 184 2.44 -0.46 0.41
N LEU A 185 2.95 -0.41 -0.82
CA LEU A 185 2.27 -0.94 -2.00
C LEU A 185 2.05 -2.46 -1.90
N HIS A 186 3.02 -3.20 -1.37
CA HIS A 186 2.85 -4.63 -1.11
C HIS A 186 1.81 -4.90 -0.03
N ALA A 187 1.78 -4.12 1.06
CA ALA A 187 0.74 -4.20 2.09
C ALA A 187 -0.66 -3.93 1.50
N GLN A 188 -0.79 -2.95 0.61
CA GLN A 188 -2.04 -2.66 -0.11
C GLN A 188 -2.47 -3.84 -1.00
N ARG A 189 -1.53 -4.45 -1.72
CA ARG A 189 -1.82 -5.64 -2.53
C ARG A 189 -2.30 -6.81 -1.66
N MET A 190 -1.66 -7.06 -0.52
CA MET A 190 -2.06 -8.15 0.38
C MET A 190 -3.44 -7.90 1.00
N GLY A 191 -3.74 -6.68 1.46
CA GLY A 191 -5.07 -6.41 1.96
C GLY A 191 -6.16 -6.45 0.89
N ASN A 192 -5.87 -6.03 -0.34
CA ASN A 192 -6.77 -6.25 -1.47
C ASN A 192 -6.99 -7.75 -1.75
N LYS A 193 -5.97 -8.59 -1.58
CA LYS A 193 -6.08 -10.05 -1.73
C LYS A 193 -6.98 -10.65 -0.66
N ILE A 194 -6.81 -10.26 0.61
CA ILE A 194 -7.64 -10.68 1.74
C ILE A 194 -9.09 -10.24 1.50
N SER A 195 -9.32 -8.95 1.26
CA SER A 195 -10.67 -8.41 1.06
C SER A 195 -11.40 -9.03 -0.12
N ARG A 196 -10.73 -9.24 -1.27
CA ARG A 196 -11.37 -9.82 -2.47
C ARG A 196 -11.58 -11.33 -2.40
N SER A 197 -10.95 -12.00 -1.43
CA SER A 197 -11.13 -13.43 -1.21
C SER A 197 -12.32 -13.74 -0.32
N ASP A 198 -12.92 -12.70 0.26
CA ASP A 198 -13.96 -12.79 1.27
C ASP A 198 -13.53 -13.67 2.46
N VAL A 199 -12.23 -13.89 2.72
CA VAL A 199 -11.80 -14.88 3.73
C VAL A 199 -12.32 -14.57 5.13
N CYS A 200 -12.62 -13.32 5.44
CA CYS A 200 -13.15 -12.89 6.74
C CYS A 200 -14.68 -12.95 6.87
N ASP A 201 -15.40 -13.26 5.79
CA ASP A 201 -16.86 -13.38 5.76
C ASP A 201 -17.37 -14.76 6.23
#